data_AF-A0A098S8G8-F1
#
_entry.id   AF-A0A098S8G8-F1
#
_cell.length_a   1.000
_cell.length_b   1.000
_cell.length_c   1.000
_cell.angle_alpha   90.00
_cell.angle_beta   90.00
_cell.angle_gamma   90.00
#
_symmetry.space_group_name_H-M   'P 1'
#
loop_
_entity.id
_entity.type
_entity.pdbx_description
1 polymer ?
#
loop_
_entity_poly.entity_id
_entity_poly.type
_entity_poly.pdbx_seq_one_letter_code
_entity_poly.pdbx_strand_id
1 'polypeptide(L)'
;MFILPLALKFAESMRIGWIIIGLLLLGSQAQAQLKKTLHKVFEVPETANLLVFNIYEGDSYDVIPWAGNTIMTETQVEMSKASRGVFDFFLEEGRYDFITAPQSDSLIISSKDLLRRVIKLEDVEAEEKVHSRIFIPDYFVQQSTTVWEKPEAHQEQQPQRKKLNREKMDVDKQLHEAVQPSPADSTNTSTAPRTQNDDNG
;
A
#
# COMPACT_ATOMS: atom_id res chain seq x y z
N MET A 1 34.42 -88.79 14.94
CA MET A 1 34.92 -88.02 13.79
C MET A 1 33.92 -86.89 13.55
N PHE A 2 34.15 -85.75 14.20
CA PHE A 2 33.26 -84.58 14.16
C PHE A 2 33.71 -83.65 13.02
N ILE A 3 32.80 -83.32 12.11
CA ILE A 3 33.02 -82.24 11.14
C ILE A 3 31.81 -81.32 11.18
N LEU A 4 32.07 -80.09 11.61
CA LEU A 4 31.15 -78.96 11.84
C LEU A 4 30.58 -78.43 10.51
N PRO A 5 29.33 -77.91 10.45
CA PRO A 5 28.80 -77.25 9.27
C PRO A 5 29.12 -75.74 9.31
N LEU A 6 30.00 -75.26 8.43
CA LEU A 6 30.41 -73.84 8.37
C LEU A 6 29.87 -73.07 7.14
N ALA A 7 29.12 -73.71 6.24
CA ALA A 7 28.82 -73.14 4.92
C ALA A 7 27.45 -72.45 4.78
N LEU A 8 26.74 -72.10 5.87
CA LEU A 8 25.37 -71.58 5.77
C LEU A 8 25.08 -70.34 6.63
N LYS A 9 26.04 -69.42 6.76
CA LYS A 9 25.81 -68.11 7.42
C LYS A 9 26.29 -66.87 6.65
N PHE A 10 26.83 -67.02 5.43
CA PHE A 10 27.42 -65.88 4.72
C PHE A 10 26.46 -65.12 3.78
N ALA A 11 25.40 -65.75 3.26
CA ALA A 11 24.54 -65.13 2.24
C ALA A 11 23.50 -64.12 2.79
N GLU A 12 23.07 -64.25 4.05
CA GLU A 12 22.08 -63.34 4.65
C GLU A 12 22.69 -62.02 5.14
N SER A 13 23.98 -62.02 5.56
CA SER A 13 24.66 -60.80 6.02
C SER A 13 24.89 -59.77 4.89
N MET A 14 24.97 -60.24 3.65
CA MET A 14 25.25 -59.40 2.47
C MET A 14 24.02 -58.64 1.95
N ARG A 15 22.81 -59.15 2.24
CA ARG A 15 21.53 -58.47 1.90
C ARG A 15 21.22 -57.31 2.83
N ILE A 16 21.50 -57.47 4.13
CA ILE A 16 21.27 -56.43 5.14
C ILE A 16 22.24 -55.26 4.94
N GLY A 17 23.50 -55.53 4.58
CA GLY A 17 24.49 -54.49 4.29
C GLY A 17 24.10 -53.58 3.12
N TRP A 18 23.47 -54.12 2.07
CA TRP A 18 22.96 -53.32 0.95
C TRP A 18 21.73 -52.48 1.29
N ILE A 19 20.86 -52.96 2.19
CA ILE A 19 19.70 -52.18 2.67
C ILE A 19 20.18 -50.97 3.51
N ILE A 20 21.22 -51.15 4.34
CA ILE A 20 21.79 -50.07 5.16
C ILE A 20 22.54 -49.04 4.28
N ILE A 21 23.29 -49.49 3.28
CA ILE A 21 23.96 -48.60 2.30
C ILE A 21 22.93 -47.82 1.46
N GLY A 22 21.82 -48.46 1.06
CA GLY A 22 20.72 -47.78 0.37
C GLY A 22 20.04 -46.71 1.24
N LEU A 23 19.87 -46.96 2.54
CA LEU A 23 19.23 -46.03 3.47
C LEU A 23 20.12 -44.81 3.80
N LEU A 24 21.45 -44.96 3.76
CA LEU A 24 22.39 -43.86 4.05
C LEU A 24 22.53 -42.86 2.89
N LEU A 25 22.23 -43.27 1.65
CA LEU A 25 22.32 -42.42 0.45
C LEU A 25 21.08 -41.54 0.21
N LEU A 26 20.03 -41.69 1.05
CA LEU A 26 18.79 -40.89 1.01
C LEU A 26 18.82 -39.69 1.98
N GLY A 27 19.98 -39.36 2.54
CA GLY A 27 20.19 -38.15 3.33
C GLY A 27 20.09 -36.89 2.46
N SER A 28 18.88 -36.49 2.11
CA SER A 28 18.58 -35.22 1.45
C SER A 28 19.24 -34.09 2.22
N GLN A 29 20.08 -33.33 1.52
CA GLN A 29 20.58 -32.02 1.93
C GLN A 29 19.39 -31.05 1.99
N ALA A 30 18.57 -31.14 3.05
CA ALA A 30 17.58 -30.13 3.35
C ALA A 30 18.35 -28.85 3.74
N GLN A 31 18.59 -27.99 2.76
CA GLN A 31 19.04 -26.62 3.01
C GLN A 31 17.95 -25.97 3.85
N ALA A 32 18.20 -25.76 5.14
CA ALA A 32 17.26 -25.11 6.03
C ALA A 32 17.01 -23.68 5.53
N GLN A 33 15.82 -23.42 4.99
CA GLN A 33 15.43 -22.07 4.59
C GLN A 33 15.23 -21.23 5.85
N LEU A 34 15.90 -20.08 5.93
CA LEU A 34 15.76 -19.17 7.06
C LEU A 34 14.41 -18.48 6.95
N LYS A 35 13.60 -18.52 8.01
CA LYS A 35 12.25 -17.93 8.03
C LYS A 35 12.00 -17.17 9.32
N LYS A 36 11.35 -16.00 9.20
CA LYS A 36 10.89 -15.19 10.33
C LYS A 36 9.55 -14.52 9.99
N THR A 37 8.69 -14.40 10.99
CA THR A 37 7.49 -13.56 10.92
C THR A 37 7.71 -12.32 11.79
N LEU A 38 7.41 -11.15 11.23
CA LEU A 38 7.51 -9.85 11.87
C LEU A 38 6.11 -9.28 12.05
N HIS A 39 5.88 -8.61 13.18
CA HIS A 39 4.61 -7.95 13.48
C HIS A 39 4.85 -6.48 13.82
N LYS A 40 4.02 -5.60 13.27
CA LYS A 40 3.97 -4.18 13.65
C LYS A 40 2.53 -3.70 13.76
N VAL A 41 2.33 -2.71 14.60
CA VAL A 41 1.05 -2.03 14.78
C VAL A 41 1.30 -0.54 14.59
N PHE A 42 0.40 0.12 13.86
CA PHE A 42 0.42 1.54 13.58
C PHE A 42 -0.92 2.15 13.93
N GLU A 43 -0.88 3.31 14.58
CA GLU A 43 -2.08 4.11 14.84
C GLU A 43 -2.58 4.74 13.54
N VAL A 44 -3.90 4.82 13.38
CA VAL A 44 -4.53 5.55 12.29
C VAL A 44 -4.96 6.92 12.82
N PRO A 45 -4.38 8.03 12.32
CA PRO A 45 -4.83 9.37 12.72
C PRO A 45 -6.32 9.55 12.39
N GLU A 46 -7.06 10.19 13.29
CA GLU A 46 -8.49 10.49 13.07
C GLU A 46 -8.73 11.34 11.80
N THR A 47 -7.72 12.12 11.40
CA THR A 47 -7.76 12.97 10.20
C THR A 47 -7.48 12.21 8.90
N ALA A 48 -7.04 10.95 8.96
CA ALA A 48 -6.72 10.18 7.77
C ALA A 48 -7.99 9.59 7.15
N ASN A 49 -8.44 10.16 6.04
CA ASN A 49 -9.53 9.60 5.22
C ASN A 49 -9.02 8.64 4.15
N LEU A 50 -7.72 8.66 3.85
CA LEU A 50 -7.07 7.83 2.84
C LEU A 50 -5.94 7.00 3.44
N LEU A 51 -5.85 5.73 3.06
CA LEU A 51 -4.65 4.90 3.23
C LEU A 51 -4.00 4.69 1.88
N VAL A 52 -2.69 4.92 1.80
CA VAL A 52 -1.90 4.77 0.58
C VAL A 52 -0.75 3.79 0.83
N PHE A 53 -0.70 2.71 0.06
CA PHE A 53 0.30 1.67 0.17
C PHE A 53 1.45 1.90 -0.82
N ASN A 54 2.66 2.10 -0.30
CA ASN A 54 3.89 2.25 -1.06
C ASN A 54 4.87 1.13 -0.69
N ILE A 55 4.65 -0.05 -1.28
CA ILE A 55 5.35 -1.28 -0.91
C ILE A 55 6.49 -1.53 -1.89
N TYR A 56 7.63 -2.02 -1.40
CA TYR A 56 8.73 -2.44 -2.26
C TYR A 56 8.24 -3.42 -3.33
N GLU A 57 8.57 -3.16 -4.59
CA GLU A 57 8.02 -3.87 -5.76
C GLU A 57 8.31 -5.38 -5.79
N GLY A 58 9.39 -5.82 -5.13
CA GLY A 58 9.75 -7.23 -5.03
C GLY A 58 8.96 -7.98 -3.95
N ASP A 59 8.20 -7.29 -3.11
CA ASP A 59 7.39 -7.88 -2.05
C ASP A 59 5.95 -8.11 -2.51
N SER A 60 5.35 -9.21 -2.03
CA SER A 60 3.92 -9.44 -2.19
C SER A 60 3.17 -9.02 -0.93
N TYR A 61 1.91 -8.59 -1.07
CA TYR A 61 1.07 -8.27 0.08
C TYR A 61 -0.42 -8.44 -0.19
N ASP A 62 -1.17 -8.69 0.89
CA ASP A 62 -2.63 -8.68 0.93
C ASP A 62 -3.10 -7.62 1.94
N VAL A 63 -4.21 -6.95 1.62
CA VAL A 63 -4.87 -6.00 2.54
C VAL A 63 -6.17 -6.61 3.03
N ILE A 64 -6.33 -6.71 4.35
CA ILE A 64 -7.40 -7.46 5.02
C ILE A 64 -8.16 -6.53 5.98
N PRO A 65 -9.45 -6.25 5.73
CA PRO A 65 -10.27 -5.52 6.69
C PRO A 65 -10.41 -6.29 8.01
N TRP A 66 -10.36 -5.59 9.16
CA TRP A 66 -10.61 -6.18 10.49
C TRP A 66 -11.33 -5.21 11.42
N ALA A 67 -11.98 -5.77 12.45
CA ALA A 67 -12.74 -5.02 13.45
C ALA A 67 -11.80 -4.38 14.50
N GLY A 68 -10.99 -3.42 14.08
CA GLY A 68 -10.08 -2.66 14.94
C GLY A 68 -9.87 -1.23 14.42
N ASN A 69 -9.19 -0.40 15.20
CA ASN A 69 -8.91 1.01 14.88
C ASN A 69 -7.44 1.27 14.53
N THR A 70 -6.60 0.24 14.51
CA THR A 70 -5.18 0.31 14.16
C THR A 70 -4.90 -0.46 12.87
N ILE A 71 -3.78 -0.15 12.24
CA ILE A 71 -3.21 -0.98 11.18
C ILE A 71 -2.26 -1.98 11.81
N MET A 72 -2.34 -3.25 11.42
CA MET A 72 -1.40 -4.28 11.84
C MET A 72 -0.78 -4.94 10.61
N THR A 73 0.53 -5.16 10.64
CA THR A 73 1.23 -5.88 9.56
C THR A 73 1.80 -7.18 10.09
N GLU A 74 1.58 -8.28 9.38
CA GLU A 74 2.33 -9.51 9.54
C GLU A 74 3.19 -9.75 8.30
N THR A 75 4.51 -9.67 8.43
CA THR A 75 5.45 -9.88 7.34
C THR A 75 6.17 -11.20 7.51
N GLN A 76 6.00 -12.10 6.56
CA GLN A 76 6.75 -13.34 6.50
C GLN A 76 7.95 -13.14 5.57
N VAL A 77 9.14 -13.37 6.12
CA VAL A 77 10.42 -13.25 5.40
C VAL A 77 11.05 -14.62 5.35
N GLU A 78 11.41 -15.05 4.14
CA GLU A 78 12.21 -16.24 3.90
C GLU A 78 13.48 -15.89 3.13
N MET A 79 14.63 -16.42 3.57
CA MET A 79 15.92 -16.21 2.93
C MET A 79 16.62 -17.54 2.67
N SER A 80 17.10 -17.72 1.45
CA SER A 80 17.94 -18.85 1.05
C SER A 80 19.35 -18.37 0.67
N LYS A 81 20.33 -19.29 0.65
CA LYS A 81 21.71 -19.00 0.25
C LYS A 81 22.40 -17.91 1.09
N ALA A 82 22.04 -17.81 2.36
CA ALA A 82 22.66 -16.90 3.31
C ALA A 82 22.91 -17.60 4.66
N SER A 83 23.87 -17.07 5.42
CA SER A 83 24.07 -17.52 6.81
C SER A 83 23.01 -16.91 7.72
N ARG A 84 22.75 -17.56 8.87
CA ARG A 84 21.82 -17.01 9.88
C ARG A 84 22.22 -15.62 10.35
N GLY A 85 23.52 -15.35 10.54
CA GLY A 85 24.00 -14.03 10.96
C GLY A 85 23.70 -12.93 9.94
N VAL A 86 23.77 -13.22 8.63
CA VAL A 86 23.39 -12.27 7.58
C VAL A 86 21.88 -12.01 7.60
N PHE A 87 21.08 -13.07 7.75
CA PHE A 87 19.63 -12.94 7.88
C PHE A 87 19.23 -12.09 9.09
N ASP A 88 19.78 -12.41 10.27
CA ASP A 88 19.49 -11.69 11.51
C ASP A 88 19.91 -10.22 11.42
N PHE A 89 21.08 -9.92 10.82
CA PHE A 89 21.53 -8.55 10.56
C PHE A 89 20.50 -7.73 9.77
N PHE A 90 19.98 -8.26 8.66
CA PHE A 90 19.01 -7.52 7.85
C PHE A 90 17.62 -7.41 8.51
N LEU A 91 17.24 -8.39 9.33
CA LEU A 91 16.05 -8.28 10.17
C LEU A 91 16.20 -7.13 11.17
N GLU A 92 17.34 -7.06 11.87
CA GLU A 92 17.63 -6.06 12.90
C GLU A 92 17.73 -4.64 12.33
N GLU A 93 18.30 -4.47 11.14
CA GLU A 93 18.33 -3.20 10.42
C GLU A 93 16.92 -2.74 9.96
N GLY A 94 15.91 -3.60 10.09
CA GLY A 94 14.53 -3.32 9.71
C GLY A 94 14.34 -3.28 8.19
N ARG A 95 15.15 -4.02 7.42
CA ARG A 95 15.06 -4.06 5.94
C ARG A 95 13.66 -4.36 5.43
N TYR A 96 12.92 -5.20 6.15
CA TYR A 96 11.56 -5.67 5.81
C TYR A 96 10.46 -4.92 6.57
N ASP A 97 10.81 -3.90 7.33
CA ASP A 97 9.85 -3.17 8.14
C ASP A 97 8.96 -2.27 7.30
N PHE A 98 7.76 -2.02 7.82
CA PHE A 98 6.93 -0.89 7.40
C PHE A 98 7.19 0.34 8.27
N ILE A 99 6.97 1.50 7.67
CA ILE A 99 6.90 2.81 8.31
C ILE A 99 5.61 3.50 7.88
N THR A 100 5.13 4.43 8.71
CA THR A 100 3.97 5.27 8.39
C THR A 100 4.36 6.74 8.31
N ALA A 101 3.83 7.44 7.31
CA ALA A 101 3.98 8.88 7.16
C ALA A 101 2.59 9.53 7.10
N PRO A 102 2.13 10.18 8.19
CA PRO A 102 0.88 10.92 8.17
C PRO A 102 1.02 12.17 7.29
N GLN A 103 -0.01 12.43 6.50
CA GLN A 103 -0.23 13.67 5.75
C GLN A 103 -1.58 14.25 6.13
N SER A 104 -1.93 15.43 5.60
CA SER A 104 -3.12 16.18 6.00
C SER A 104 -4.43 15.38 5.93
N ASP A 105 -4.59 14.51 4.93
CA ASP A 105 -5.80 13.72 4.68
C ASP A 105 -5.52 12.22 4.46
N SER A 106 -4.26 11.83 4.50
CA SER A 106 -3.84 10.46 4.20
C SER A 106 -2.80 9.94 5.18
N LEU A 107 -2.79 8.63 5.35
CA LEU A 107 -1.70 7.90 5.98
C LEU A 107 -1.01 7.06 4.91
N ILE A 108 0.28 7.31 4.68
CA ILE A 108 1.08 6.47 3.79
C ILE A 108 1.68 5.34 4.62
N ILE A 109 1.45 4.09 4.20
CA ILE A 109 2.10 2.90 4.72
C ILE A 109 3.16 2.50 3.69
N SER A 110 4.43 2.62 4.06
CA SER A 110 5.55 2.40 3.15
C SER A 110 6.49 1.31 3.67
N SER A 111 7.06 0.50 2.78
CA SER A 111 8.27 -0.25 3.14
C SER A 111 9.36 0.75 3.58
N LYS A 112 10.08 0.43 4.65
CA LYS A 112 11.18 1.26 5.19
C LYS A 112 12.30 1.40 4.17
N ASP A 113 12.64 0.30 3.51
CA ASP A 113 13.61 0.25 2.41
C ASP A 113 12.87 -0.05 1.10
N LEU A 114 12.75 0.98 0.25
CA LEU A 114 12.15 0.89 -1.09
C LEU A 114 13.19 0.58 -2.19
N LEU A 115 14.49 0.58 -1.85
CA LEU A 115 15.59 0.38 -2.80
C LEU A 115 16.55 -0.69 -2.27
N ARG A 116 15.99 -1.88 -2.07
CA ARG A 116 16.72 -3.01 -1.51
C ARG A 116 17.80 -3.49 -2.47
N ARG A 117 19.06 -3.28 -2.07
CA ARG A 117 20.22 -3.84 -2.79
C ARG A 117 20.26 -5.37 -2.62
N VAL A 118 20.66 -6.07 -3.68
CA VAL A 118 20.91 -7.52 -3.64
C VAL A 118 21.96 -7.85 -2.58
N ILE A 119 21.69 -8.90 -1.80
CA ILE A 119 22.63 -9.38 -0.78
C ILE A 119 23.59 -10.36 -1.47
N LYS A 120 24.84 -9.94 -1.65
CA LYS A 120 25.90 -10.75 -2.25
C LYS A 120 26.81 -11.32 -1.18
N LEU A 121 27.03 -12.63 -1.21
CA LEU A 121 27.96 -13.35 -0.36
C LEU A 121 28.99 -14.02 -1.26
N GLU A 122 30.24 -13.53 -1.27
CA GLU A 122 31.34 -14.06 -2.10
C GLU A 122 30.91 -14.40 -3.54
N ASP A 123 30.56 -15.65 -3.82
CA ASP A 123 30.16 -16.16 -5.15
C ASP A 123 28.66 -16.48 -5.30
N VAL A 124 27.83 -16.15 -4.31
CA VAL A 124 26.41 -16.49 -4.26
C VAL A 124 25.56 -15.28 -3.90
N GLU A 125 24.43 -15.11 -4.59
CA GLU A 125 23.42 -14.11 -4.22
C GLU A 125 22.34 -14.77 -3.36
N ALA A 126 22.00 -14.12 -2.24
CA ALA A 126 20.91 -14.58 -1.39
C ALA A 126 19.58 -14.38 -2.11
N GLU A 127 18.66 -15.32 -1.93
CA GLU A 127 17.30 -15.19 -2.46
C GLU A 127 16.35 -14.85 -1.32
N GLU A 128 15.58 -13.79 -1.50
CA GLU A 128 14.62 -13.28 -0.53
C GLU A 128 13.19 -13.54 -1.06
N LYS A 129 12.30 -14.03 -0.20
CA LYS A 129 10.85 -14.08 -0.44
C LYS A 129 10.14 -13.41 0.70
N VAL A 130 9.37 -12.37 0.40
CA VAL A 130 8.65 -11.57 1.39
C VAL A 130 7.18 -11.50 1.02
N HIS A 131 6.34 -11.82 1.98
CA HIS A 131 4.89 -11.70 1.86
C HIS A 131 4.30 -11.05 3.11
N SER A 132 3.48 -10.02 2.93
CA SER A 132 2.89 -9.27 4.05
C SER A 132 1.37 -9.34 4.04
N ARG A 133 0.78 -9.58 5.21
CA ARG A 133 -0.66 -9.38 5.45
C ARG A 133 -0.85 -8.07 6.21
N ILE A 134 -1.56 -7.13 5.61
CA ILE A 134 -1.80 -5.80 6.16
C ILE A 134 -3.26 -5.72 6.59
N PHE A 135 -3.50 -5.77 7.89
CA PHE A 135 -4.82 -5.64 8.49
C PHE A 135 -5.16 -4.16 8.67
N ILE A 136 -6.28 -3.72 8.12
CA ILE A 136 -6.74 -2.31 8.20
C ILE A 136 -8.16 -2.21 8.75
N PRO A 137 -8.52 -1.10 9.40
CA PRO A 137 -9.88 -0.91 9.90
C PRO A 137 -10.94 -1.12 8.82
N ASP A 138 -12.02 -1.82 9.17
CA ASP A 138 -13.07 -2.26 8.24
C ASP A 138 -13.93 -1.12 7.65
N TYR A 139 -13.81 0.09 8.19
CA TYR A 139 -14.43 1.29 7.63
C TYR A 139 -13.67 1.90 6.45
N PHE A 140 -12.51 1.36 6.06
CA PHE A 140 -11.84 1.71 4.81
C PHE A 140 -12.29 0.79 3.67
N VAL A 141 -12.59 1.37 2.52
CA VAL A 141 -13.02 0.65 1.32
C VAL A 141 -12.00 0.82 0.22
N GLN A 142 -11.67 -0.28 -0.46
CA GLN A 142 -10.70 -0.29 -1.55
C GLN A 142 -11.19 0.57 -2.71
N GLN A 143 -10.39 1.57 -3.11
CA GLN A 143 -10.63 2.38 -4.31
C GLN A 143 -9.74 1.94 -5.48
N SER A 144 -8.53 1.49 -5.17
CA SER A 144 -7.58 0.92 -6.13
C SER A 144 -6.69 -0.14 -5.47
N THR A 145 -5.73 -0.71 -6.19
CA THR A 145 -4.78 -1.67 -5.64
C THR A 145 -4.02 -1.11 -4.43
N THR A 146 -3.65 0.17 -4.45
CA THR A 146 -2.81 0.80 -3.42
C THR A 146 -3.54 1.85 -2.58
N VAL A 147 -4.82 2.14 -2.87
CA VAL A 147 -5.56 3.22 -2.21
C VAL A 147 -6.86 2.71 -1.60
N TRP A 148 -7.06 3.04 -0.34
CA TRP A 148 -8.27 2.74 0.43
C TRP A 148 -8.80 4.03 1.05
N GLU A 149 -10.12 4.20 1.06
CA GLU A 149 -10.77 5.44 1.47
C GLU A 149 -11.90 5.19 2.48
N LYS A 150 -12.04 6.08 3.45
CA LYS A 150 -13.19 6.12 4.35
C LYS A 150 -14.41 6.72 3.62
N PRO A 151 -15.53 6.00 3.48
CA PRO A 151 -16.70 6.48 2.73
C PRO A 151 -17.33 7.80 3.24
N GLU A 152 -17.13 8.13 4.52
CA GLU A 152 -17.74 9.29 5.17
C GLU A 152 -17.19 10.65 4.67
N ALA A 153 -15.97 10.70 4.14
CA ALA A 153 -15.34 11.93 3.65
C ALA A 153 -16.12 12.59 2.48
N HIS A 154 -16.86 11.79 1.71
CA HIS A 154 -17.69 12.27 0.61
C HIS A 154 -19.08 12.78 1.04
N GLN A 155 -19.61 12.32 2.18
CA GLN A 155 -21.00 12.60 2.58
C GLN A 155 -21.17 13.99 3.22
N GLU A 156 -20.16 14.53 3.89
CA GLU A 156 -20.24 15.87 4.49
C GLU A 156 -19.90 17.00 3.50
N GLN A 157 -19.08 16.71 2.48
CA GLN A 157 -18.64 17.71 1.51
C GLN A 157 -19.67 17.94 0.38
N GLN A 158 -20.43 16.92 -0.02
CA GLN A 158 -21.42 17.04 -1.10
C GLN A 158 -22.58 18.02 -0.78
N PRO A 159 -23.19 18.03 0.42
CA PRO A 159 -24.24 18.98 0.78
C PRO A 159 -23.71 20.42 0.79
N GLN A 160 -22.49 20.63 1.30
CA GLN A 160 -21.87 21.96 1.40
C GLN A 160 -21.47 22.51 0.03
N ARG A 161 -20.84 21.70 -0.83
CA ARG A 161 -20.54 22.08 -2.22
C ARG A 161 -21.82 22.39 -3.02
N LYS A 162 -22.89 21.61 -2.82
CA LYS A 162 -24.18 21.84 -3.48
C LYS A 162 -24.86 23.14 -3.00
N LYS A 163 -24.76 23.47 -1.71
CA LYS A 163 -25.25 24.74 -1.15
C LYS A 163 -24.46 25.93 -1.68
N LEU A 164 -23.13 25.87 -1.64
CA LEU A 164 -22.24 26.93 -2.13
C LEU A 164 -22.44 27.19 -3.63
N ASN A 165 -22.56 26.14 -4.43
CA ASN A 165 -22.81 26.28 -5.87
C ASN A 165 -24.19 26.88 -6.16
N ARG A 166 -25.21 26.56 -5.35
CA ARG A 166 -26.56 27.14 -5.48
C ARG A 166 -26.57 28.63 -5.10
N GLU A 167 -25.82 29.01 -4.06
CA GLU A 167 -25.68 30.40 -3.62
C GLU A 167 -24.93 31.24 -4.65
N LYS A 168 -23.81 30.75 -5.20
CA LYS A 168 -23.09 31.44 -6.27
C LYS A 168 -23.96 31.66 -7.51
N MET A 169 -24.74 30.67 -7.91
CA MET A 169 -25.63 30.77 -9.07
C MET A 169 -26.78 31.76 -8.87
N ASP A 170 -27.26 31.93 -7.63
CA ASP A 170 -28.28 32.93 -7.28
C ASP A 170 -27.70 34.35 -7.28
N VAL A 171 -26.47 34.51 -6.74
CA VAL A 171 -25.73 35.79 -6.79
C VAL A 171 -25.45 36.21 -8.24
N ASP A 172 -24.97 35.29 -9.07
CA ASP A 172 -24.70 35.56 -10.48
C ASP A 172 -25.98 35.97 -11.20
N LYS A 173 -27.12 35.32 -10.91
CA LYS A 173 -28.42 35.67 -11.49
C LYS A 173 -28.89 37.06 -11.05
N GLN A 174 -28.75 37.40 -9.76
CA GLN A 174 -29.10 38.72 -9.23
C GLN A 174 -28.23 39.83 -9.84
N LEU A 175 -26.94 39.56 -10.06
CA LEU A 175 -26.04 40.49 -10.75
C LEU A 175 -26.44 40.71 -12.21
N HIS A 176 -26.89 39.66 -12.92
CA HIS A 176 -27.37 39.79 -14.30
C HIS A 176 -28.72 40.52 -14.40
N GLU A 177 -29.61 40.37 -13.42
CA GLU A 177 -30.88 41.10 -13.37
C GLU A 177 -30.70 42.58 -13.02
N ALA A 178 -29.75 42.92 -12.14
CA ALA A 178 -29.46 44.30 -11.73
C ALA A 178 -28.76 45.15 -12.81
N VAL A 179 -28.21 44.53 -13.86
CA VAL A 179 -27.51 45.21 -14.97
C VAL A 179 -28.43 45.41 -16.18
N GLN A 180 -29.68 44.95 -16.16
CA GLN A 180 -30.64 45.23 -17.23
C GLN A 180 -31.09 46.70 -17.19
N PRO A 181 -30.88 47.51 -18.24
CA PRO A 181 -31.36 48.89 -18.26
C PRO A 181 -32.90 48.90 -18.33
N SER A 182 -33.51 49.66 -17.42
CA SER A 182 -34.96 49.92 -17.40
C SER A 182 -35.43 50.46 -18.75
N PRO A 183 -36.53 49.96 -19.35
CA PRO A 183 -37.05 50.50 -20.58
C PRO A 183 -37.66 51.88 -20.28
N ALA A 184 -36.98 52.94 -20.74
CA ALA A 184 -37.52 54.29 -20.68
C ALA A 184 -38.64 54.45 -21.71
N ASP A 185 -39.79 54.83 -21.21
CA ASP A 185 -41.04 55.09 -21.92
C ASP A 185 -40.85 56.17 -22.99
N SER A 186 -41.37 55.89 -24.19
CA SER A 186 -41.42 56.82 -25.31
C SER A 186 -42.56 57.83 -25.16
N THR A 187 -42.35 59.13 -25.39
CA THR A 187 -43.37 60.01 -26.03
C THR A 187 -42.83 61.38 -26.50
N ASN A 188 -43.03 61.63 -27.80
CA ASN A 188 -43.47 62.86 -28.49
C ASN A 188 -42.55 64.08 -28.77
N THR A 189 -42.19 64.20 -30.07
CA THR A 189 -42.54 65.25 -31.06
C THR A 189 -42.45 66.76 -30.74
N SER A 190 -41.67 67.47 -31.59
CA SER A 190 -42.04 68.70 -32.34
C SER A 190 -41.24 70.00 -32.08
N THR A 191 -40.47 70.39 -33.11
CA THR A 191 -40.37 71.73 -33.74
C THR A 191 -40.06 72.97 -32.88
N ALA A 192 -38.85 73.56 -33.05
CA ALA A 192 -38.61 74.85 -33.73
C ALA A 192 -37.18 75.40 -33.46
N PRO A 193 -36.61 76.25 -34.36
CA PRO A 193 -35.20 76.64 -34.36
C PRO A 193 -34.95 78.07 -33.85
N ARG A 194 -33.74 78.37 -33.32
CA ARG A 194 -33.11 79.71 -33.39
C ARG A 194 -31.66 79.77 -32.90
N THR A 195 -30.77 80.30 -33.76
CA THR A 195 -29.70 81.32 -33.55
C THR A 195 -28.97 81.37 -32.21
N GLN A 196 -27.65 81.18 -32.13
CA GLN A 196 -26.54 82.03 -32.63
C GLN A 196 -25.90 82.88 -31.51
N ASN A 197 -24.55 83.01 -31.57
CA ASN A 197 -23.63 83.91 -30.85
C ASN A 197 -23.36 83.56 -29.37
N ASP A 198 -22.20 83.81 -28.77
CA ASP A 198 -20.84 84.24 -29.13
C ASP A 198 -20.02 84.12 -27.82
N ASP A 199 -18.69 84.20 -27.92
CA ASP A 199 -17.76 84.70 -26.87
C ASP A 199 -17.52 83.82 -25.62
N ASN A 200 -16.33 83.72 -25.03
CA ASN A 200 -15.00 84.27 -25.33
C ASN A 200 -13.97 83.54 -24.43
N GLY A 201 -12.74 83.35 -24.90
CA GLY A 201 -11.59 82.87 -24.12
C GLY A 201 -10.55 82.13 -24.93
#